data_AF-A0A8D8FZF3-F1
#
_entry.id   AF-A0A8D8FZF3-F1
#
_cell.length_a   1.000
_cell.length_b   1.000
_cell.length_c   1.000
_cell.angle_alpha   90.00
_cell.angle_beta   90.00
_cell.angle_gamma   90.00
#
_symmetry.space_group_name_H-M   'P 1'
#
loop_
_entity.id
_entity.type
_entity.pdbx_description
1 polymer ?
#
loop_
_entity_poly.entity_id
_entity_poly.type
_entity_poly.pdbx_seq_one_letter_code
_entity_poly.pdbx_strand_id
1 'polypeptide(L)'
;QISKYLLENGANPNSRIDFLTRKKMPFDANVNKIIKRGAITPMSIAAAKGDLPIIKLLHEKGGCLNAKTFHEDYTPLNVAEADGHSDVIEYLIENGAERGSGYPRDIFVRSYFN
;
A
#
# COMPACT_ATOMS: atom_id res chain seq x y z
N GLN A 1 6.95 10.44 -6.29
CA GLN A 1 6.97 8.96 -6.16
C GLN A 1 5.96 8.34 -7.13
N ILE A 2 6.03 7.04 -7.44
CA ILE A 2 5.20 6.36 -8.46
C ILE A 2 3.69 6.58 -8.27
N SER A 3 3.19 6.53 -7.05
CA SER A 3 1.78 6.77 -6.73
C SER A 3 1.33 8.19 -7.10
N LYS A 4 2.19 9.20 -6.92
CA LYS A 4 1.95 10.58 -7.39
C LYS A 4 1.89 10.66 -8.92
N TYR A 5 2.86 10.03 -9.60
CA TYR A 5 2.89 10.01 -11.06
C TYR A 5 1.63 9.38 -11.65
N LEU A 6 1.15 8.27 -11.07
CA LEU A 6 -0.08 7.61 -11.50
C LEU A 6 -1.29 8.56 -11.41
N LEU A 7 -1.41 9.27 -10.30
CA LEU A 7 -2.48 10.24 -10.10
C LEU A 7 -2.38 11.46 -11.04
N GLU A 8 -1.18 11.98 -11.25
CA GLU A 8 -0.92 13.11 -12.15
C GLU A 8 -1.21 12.77 -13.61
N ASN A 9 -1.05 11.50 -14.00
CA ASN A 9 -1.30 11.02 -15.36
C ASN A 9 -2.71 10.43 -15.54
N GLY A 10 -3.63 10.66 -14.60
CA GLY A 10 -5.01 10.20 -14.68
C GLY A 10 -5.20 8.69 -14.56
N ALA A 11 -4.21 7.97 -14.04
CA ALA A 11 -4.38 6.56 -13.74
C ALA A 11 -5.33 6.40 -12.55
N ASN A 12 -6.24 5.44 -12.66
CA ASN A 12 -7.18 5.14 -11.59
C ASN A 12 -6.38 4.73 -10.31
N PRO A 13 -6.67 5.32 -9.13
CA PRO A 13 -5.96 5.03 -7.89
C PRO A 13 -6.07 3.57 -7.43
N ASN A 14 -7.05 2.84 -7.98
CA ASN A 14 -7.27 1.41 -7.78
C ASN A 14 -6.67 0.55 -8.89
N SER A 15 -6.16 1.15 -9.98
CA SER A 15 -5.53 0.40 -11.06
C SER A 15 -4.31 -0.34 -10.54
N ARG A 16 -4.22 -1.61 -10.90
CA ARG A 16 -3.02 -2.41 -10.70
C ARG A 16 -1.93 -1.87 -11.63
N ILE A 17 -0.75 -1.61 -11.09
CA ILE A 17 0.45 -1.30 -11.87
C ILE A 17 0.76 -2.53 -12.73
N ASP A 18 0.49 -2.41 -14.02
CA ASP A 18 0.81 -3.44 -14.98
C ASP A 18 2.30 -3.39 -15.36
N PHE A 19 2.76 -4.41 -16.08
CA PHE A 19 4.16 -4.50 -16.52
C PHE A 19 4.60 -3.32 -17.39
N LEU A 20 3.69 -2.74 -18.16
CA LEU A 20 3.97 -1.60 -19.05
C LEU A 20 4.18 -0.31 -18.26
N THR A 21 3.31 -0.05 -17.29
CA THR A 21 3.45 1.00 -16.27
C THR A 21 4.76 0.79 -15.51
N ARG A 22 5.10 -0.48 -15.20
CA ARG A 22 6.38 -0.83 -14.56
C ARG A 22 7.60 -0.44 -15.40
N LYS A 23 7.53 -0.65 -16.71
CA LYS A 23 8.67 -0.38 -17.63
C LYS A 23 8.83 1.11 -17.93
N LYS A 24 7.75 1.89 -17.92
CA LYS A 24 7.75 3.30 -18.31
C LYS A 24 8.17 4.26 -17.20
N MET A 25 8.17 3.85 -15.93
CA MET A 25 8.51 4.74 -14.81
C MET A 25 9.89 4.42 -14.21
N PRO A 26 10.54 5.40 -13.55
CA PRO A 26 11.73 5.15 -12.76
C PRO A 26 11.36 4.37 -11.50
N PHE A 27 11.41 3.03 -11.57
CA PHE A 27 11.26 2.18 -10.39
C PHE A 27 12.55 2.20 -9.59
N ASP A 28 12.43 2.69 -8.37
CA ASP A 28 13.47 2.51 -7.37
C ASP A 28 13.55 1.03 -6.94
N ALA A 29 14.74 0.57 -6.54
CA ALA A 29 14.98 -0.85 -6.23
C ALA A 29 14.02 -1.38 -5.14
N ASN A 30 13.65 -0.52 -4.18
CA ASN A 30 12.68 -0.81 -3.13
C ASN A 30 11.28 -1.12 -3.69
N VAL A 31 10.85 -0.41 -4.73
CA VAL A 31 9.50 -0.61 -5.30
C VAL A 31 9.42 -1.91 -6.09
N ASN A 32 10.51 -2.34 -6.72
CA ASN A 32 10.57 -3.68 -7.32
C ASN A 32 10.43 -4.80 -6.28
N LYS A 33 10.95 -4.60 -5.05
CA LYS A 33 10.77 -5.55 -3.93
C LYS A 33 9.31 -5.58 -3.46
N ILE A 34 8.68 -4.40 -3.34
CA ILE A 34 7.26 -4.24 -2.97
C ILE A 34 6.34 -4.90 -4.01
N ILE A 35 6.58 -4.67 -5.31
CA ILE A 35 5.83 -5.31 -6.41
C ILE A 35 6.03 -6.84 -6.41
N LYS A 36 7.23 -7.33 -6.10
CA LYS A 36 7.48 -8.78 -5.96
C LYS A 36 6.70 -9.41 -4.81
N ARG A 37 6.39 -8.66 -3.75
CA ARG A 37 5.48 -9.06 -2.65
C ARG A 37 4.00 -8.95 -3.04
N GLY A 38 3.69 -8.71 -4.31
CA GLY A 38 2.31 -8.59 -4.82
C GLY A 38 1.67 -7.21 -4.61
N ALA A 39 2.35 -6.25 -3.98
CA ALA A 39 1.86 -4.89 -3.80
C ALA A 39 1.95 -4.10 -5.11
N ILE A 40 0.85 -4.11 -5.84
CA ILE A 40 0.71 -3.58 -7.21
C ILE A 40 -0.24 -2.39 -7.28
N THR A 41 -0.85 -1.96 -6.18
CA THR A 41 -1.74 -0.79 -6.19
C THR A 41 -0.97 0.46 -5.74
N PRO A 42 -1.32 1.65 -6.26
CA PRO A 42 -0.76 2.92 -5.79
C PRO A 42 -0.82 3.08 -4.27
N MET A 43 -1.91 2.62 -3.65
CA MET A 43 -2.15 2.65 -2.21
C MET A 43 -1.15 1.78 -1.44
N SER A 44 -0.95 0.52 -1.85
CA SER A 44 0.02 -0.36 -1.20
C SER A 44 1.46 0.13 -1.37
N ILE A 45 1.79 0.79 -2.48
CA ILE A 45 3.13 1.36 -2.68
C ILE A 45 3.35 2.60 -1.82
N ALA A 46 2.33 3.46 -1.68
CA ALA A 46 2.39 4.60 -0.76
C ALA A 46 2.52 4.12 0.69
N ALA A 47 1.80 3.06 1.05
CA ALA A 47 1.87 2.44 2.37
C ALA A 47 3.24 1.84 2.67
N ALA A 48 3.84 1.12 1.71
CA ALA A 48 5.20 0.60 1.85
C ALA A 48 6.27 1.68 2.03
N LYS A 49 6.00 2.88 1.51
CA LYS A 49 6.93 4.01 1.59
C LYS A 49 6.69 4.93 2.80
N GLY A 50 5.62 4.73 3.56
CA GLY A 50 5.24 5.65 4.64
C GLY A 50 4.74 6.99 4.10
N ASP A 51 4.24 7.03 2.86
CA ASP A 51 3.95 8.28 2.14
C ASP A 51 2.53 8.77 2.45
N LEU A 52 2.29 9.21 3.70
CA LEU A 52 0.97 9.66 4.18
C LEU A 52 0.30 10.73 3.29
N PRO A 53 0.99 11.76 2.77
CA PRO A 53 0.37 12.75 1.89
C PRO A 53 -0.22 12.12 0.62
N ILE A 54 0.43 11.08 0.10
CA ILE A 54 -0.04 10.35 -1.08
C ILE A 54 -1.20 9.43 -0.73
N ILE A 55 -1.20 8.80 0.45
CA ILE A 55 -2.35 8.00 0.93
C ILE A 55 -3.59 8.89 1.00
N LYS A 56 -3.48 10.09 1.57
CA LYS A 56 -4.58 11.08 1.65
C LYS A 56 -5.08 11.45 0.26
N LEU A 57 -4.17 11.78 -0.66
CA LEU A 57 -4.52 12.11 -2.04
C LEU A 57 -5.20 10.94 -2.77
N LEU A 58 -4.72 9.71 -2.57
CA LEU A 58 -5.34 8.51 -3.13
C LEU A 58 -6.75 8.30 -2.56
N HIS A 59 -6.93 8.49 -1.25
CA HIS A 59 -8.22 8.39 -0.58
C HIS A 59 -9.22 9.44 -1.15
N GLU A 60 -8.80 10.70 -1.26
CA GLU A 60 -9.62 11.78 -1.86
C GLU A 60 -10.03 11.48 -3.31
N LYS A 61 -9.20 10.75 -4.05
CA LYS A 61 -9.48 10.33 -5.43
C LYS A 61 -10.33 9.06 -5.54
N GLY A 62 -10.84 8.53 -4.42
CA GLY A 62 -11.64 7.29 -4.40
C GLY A 62 -10.79 6.01 -4.42
N GLY A 63 -9.55 6.10 -3.95
CA GLY A 63 -8.67 4.95 -3.75
C GLY A 63 -9.17 4.07 -2.61
N CYS A 64 -9.18 2.77 -2.85
CA CYS A 64 -9.60 1.76 -1.89
C CYS A 64 -8.49 1.51 -0.87
N LEU A 65 -8.76 1.83 0.40
CA LEU A 65 -7.85 1.57 1.52
C LEU A 65 -7.67 0.06 1.78
N ASN A 66 -8.64 -0.75 1.36
CA ASN A 66 -8.66 -2.20 1.47
C ASN A 66 -8.25 -2.91 0.17
N ALA A 67 -7.49 -2.24 -0.69
CA ALA A 67 -7.10 -2.79 -1.98
C ALA A 67 -6.20 -4.03 -1.78
N LYS A 68 -6.73 -5.21 -2.12
CA LYS A 68 -6.05 -6.49 -1.93
C LYS A 68 -5.01 -6.78 -3.03
N THR A 69 -3.88 -7.36 -2.64
CA THR A 69 -2.91 -7.91 -3.58
C THR A 69 -3.37 -9.25 -4.16
N PHE A 70 -2.85 -9.59 -5.35
CA PHE A 70 -3.27 -10.81 -6.07
C PHE A 70 -2.83 -12.11 -5.43
N HIS A 71 -1.64 -12.12 -4.82
CA HIS A 71 -1.02 -13.36 -4.41
C HIS A 71 -1.38 -13.74 -2.98
N GLU A 72 -1.76 -12.80 -2.12
CA GLU A 72 -1.78 -13.05 -0.67
C GLU A 72 -2.78 -12.19 0.11
N ASP A 73 -3.77 -11.56 -0.54
CA ASP A 73 -4.77 -10.69 0.12
C ASP A 73 -4.16 -9.58 1.02
N TYR A 74 -2.92 -9.16 0.75
CA TYR A 74 -2.30 -8.08 1.53
C TYR A 74 -3.06 -6.79 1.27
N THR A 75 -3.36 -6.08 2.35
CA THR A 75 -3.90 -4.73 2.29
C THR A 75 -2.77 -3.72 2.46
N PRO A 76 -2.98 -2.45 2.04
CA PRO A 76 -2.09 -1.35 2.39
C PRO A 76 -1.71 -1.33 3.88
N LEU A 77 -2.64 -1.71 4.77
CA LEU A 77 -2.38 -1.80 6.21
C LEU A 77 -1.33 -2.87 6.55
N ASN A 78 -1.44 -4.09 6.01
CA ASN A 78 -0.42 -5.13 6.23
C ASN A 78 0.98 -4.67 5.78
N VAL A 79 1.04 -3.91 4.68
CA VAL A 79 2.29 -3.43 4.11
C VAL A 79 2.90 -2.31 4.97
N ALA A 80 2.09 -1.36 5.44
CA ALA A 80 2.53 -0.32 6.35
C ALA A 80 3.02 -0.90 7.69
N GLU A 81 2.32 -1.92 8.22
CA GLU A 81 2.73 -2.63 9.44
C GLU A 81 4.03 -3.42 9.25
N ALA A 82 4.22 -4.08 8.11
CA ALA A 82 5.44 -4.84 7.83
C ALA A 82 6.69 -3.98 7.73
N ASP A 83 6.55 -2.74 7.23
CA ASP A 83 7.65 -1.78 7.10
C ASP A 83 7.71 -0.78 8.29
N GLY A 84 6.73 -0.79 9.20
CA GLY A 84 6.75 -0.04 10.47
C GLY A 84 6.31 1.43 10.39
N HIS A 85 5.49 1.81 9.41
CA HIS A 85 5.08 3.20 9.18
C HIS A 85 3.87 3.59 10.04
N SER A 86 4.12 3.97 11.29
CA SER A 86 3.08 4.24 12.30
C SER A 86 2.06 5.30 11.90
N ASP A 87 2.50 6.37 11.24
CA ASP A 87 1.65 7.47 10.75
C ASP A 87 0.65 7.02 9.68
N VAL A 88 1.09 6.15 8.77
CA VAL A 88 0.23 5.53 7.77
C VAL A 88 -0.71 4.50 8.40
N ILE A 89 -0.22 3.71 9.35
CA ILE A 89 -1.03 2.71 10.08
C ILE A 89 -2.20 3.39 10.80
N GLU A 90 -1.91 4.45 11.54
CA GLU A 90 -2.92 5.22 12.28
C GLU A 90 -3.98 5.77 11.34
N TYR A 91 -3.57 6.46 10.26
CA TYR A 91 -4.50 6.99 9.27
C TYR A 91 -5.36 5.90 8.61
N LEU A 92 -4.76 4.76 8.24
CA LEU A 92 -5.50 3.66 7.63
C LEU A 92 -6.55 3.09 8.60
N ILE A 93 -6.19 2.87 9.88
CA ILE A 93 -7.11 2.37 10.91
C ILE A 93 -8.25 3.36 11.18
N GLU A 94 -7.94 4.65 11.32
CA GLU A 94 -8.92 5.72 11.53
C GLU A 94 -9.95 5.81 10.39
N ASN A 95 -9.52 5.50 9.16
CA ASN A 95 -10.39 5.51 7.99
C ASN A 95 -11.04 4.14 7.70
N GLY A 96 -11.01 3.22 8.65
CA GLY A 96 -11.69 1.92 8.55
C GLY A 96 -11.01 0.92 7.62
N ALA A 97 -9.70 1.05 7.41
CA ALA A 97 -8.94 0.04 6.69
C ALA A 97 -8.88 -1.25 7.52
N GLU A 98 -9.18 -2.37 6.86
CA GLU A 98 -9.14 -3.69 7.47
C GLU A 98 -7.80 -4.35 7.19
N ARG A 99 -7.29 -5.08 8.19
CA ARG A 99 -6.13 -5.92 8.00
C ARG A 99 -6.54 -7.12 7.14
N GLY A 100 -5.93 -7.24 5.96
CA GLY A 100 -6.09 -8.39 5.09
C GLY A 100 -5.62 -9.68 5.75
N SER A 101 -6.17 -10.80 5.28
CA SER A 101 -5.87 -12.17 5.72
C SER A 101 -4.44 -12.63 5.47
N GLY A 102 -3.58 -11.79 4.86
CA GLY A 102 -2.15 -12.03 4.72
C GLY A 102 -1.63 -12.74 5.97
N TYR A 103 -1.28 -14.02 5.81
CA TYR A 103 -1.03 -14.99 6.88
C TYR A 103 -0.20 -14.42 8.07
N PRO A 104 -0.40 -14.92 9.31
CA PRO A 104 -1.60 -14.80 10.11
C PRO A 104 -1.33 -14.22 11.52
N ARG A 105 -2.44 -14.01 12.24
CA ARG A 105 -2.67 -13.57 13.62
C ARG A 105 -1.76 -14.03 14.80
N ASP A 106 -0.61 -14.70 14.63
CA ASP A 106 0.03 -15.41 15.77
C ASP A 106 1.53 -15.18 16.05
N ILE A 107 2.21 -14.17 15.47
CA ILE A 107 3.65 -13.99 15.78
C ILE A 107 4.06 -12.62 16.37
N PHE A 108 3.21 -11.59 16.37
CA PHE A 108 3.61 -10.27 16.89
C PHE A 108 2.62 -9.50 17.80
N VAL A 109 1.37 -9.94 17.98
CA VAL A 109 0.38 -9.13 18.73
C VAL A 109 0.41 -9.35 20.25
N ARG A 110 1.32 -10.16 20.79
CA ARG A 110 1.49 -10.31 22.25
C ARG A 110 2.42 -9.30 22.91
N SER A 111 3.06 -8.38 22.17
CA SER A 111 4.05 -7.44 22.74
C SER A 111 3.68 -5.97 22.69
N TYR A 112 2.48 -5.59 22.19
CA TYR A 112 2.09 -4.17 22.08
C TYR A 112 0.91 -3.74 22.97
N PHE A 113 0.34 -4.66 23.74
CA PHE A 113 -0.59 -4.30 24.82
C PHE A 113 -0.09 -4.95 26.12
N ASN A 114 0.77 -4.21 26.84
CA ASN A 114 0.93 -4.33 28.28
C ASN A 114 0.08 -3.22 28.92
#